data_AF-A0A5K1JD24-F1
#
_entry.id   AF-A0A5K1JD24-F1
#
_cell.length_a   1.000
_cell.length_b   1.000
_cell.length_c   1.000
_cell.angle_alpha   90.00
_cell.angle_beta   90.00
_cell.angle_gamma   90.00
#
_symmetry.space_group_name_H-M   'P 1'
#
loop_
_entity.id
_entity.type
_entity.pdbx_description
1 polymer ?
#
loop_
_entity_poly.entity_id
_entity_poly.type
_entity_poly.pdbx_seq_one_letter_code
_entity_poly.pdbx_strand_id
1 'polypeptide(L)'
;MSTVWLVSDMTVELPKDAEGREIPLDTKVLYDLCGTKVSVKEFLFRTLVESQKTEWTIEAQYEGNMYYNSFKPENMHLTQPDTDSWEKLEKDLDSCSVSTQYSPCAYFSDSTGSCEKCPANPNEECLVQMVKHITLRIHKLRGED
;
A
#
# COMPACT_ATOMS: atom_id res chain seq x y z
N MET A 1 -47.46 -17.83 -12.92
CA MET A 1 -46.71 -16.56 -12.97
C MET A 1 -45.49 -16.74 -12.08
N SER A 2 -44.32 -16.93 -12.67
CA SER A 2 -43.08 -17.17 -11.92
C SER A 2 -42.36 -15.82 -11.78
N THR A 3 -42.23 -15.35 -10.54
CA THR A 3 -41.49 -14.13 -10.23
C THR A 3 -40.00 -14.45 -10.27
N VAL A 4 -39.31 -13.94 -11.28
CA VAL A 4 -37.85 -13.96 -11.34
C VAL A 4 -37.34 -12.85 -10.41
N TRP A 5 -36.58 -13.22 -9.38
CA TRP A 5 -35.87 -12.26 -8.56
C TRP A 5 -34.73 -11.67 -9.40
N LEU A 6 -34.74 -10.36 -9.59
CA LEU A 6 -33.57 -9.63 -10.04
C LEU A 6 -32.52 -9.76 -8.93
N VAL A 7 -31.55 -10.65 -9.11
CA VAL A 7 -30.27 -10.51 -8.43
C VAL A 7 -29.68 -9.25 -9.06
N SER A 8 -29.68 -8.15 -8.32
CA SER A 8 -28.90 -6.97 -8.71
C SER A 8 -27.46 -7.45 -8.89
N ASP A 9 -26.92 -7.36 -10.11
CA ASP A 9 -25.52 -7.59 -10.40
C ASP A 9 -24.68 -6.65 -9.52
N MET A 10 -24.27 -7.13 -8.34
CA MET A 10 -23.20 -6.48 -7.58
C MET A 10 -21.91 -6.81 -8.32
N THR A 11 -21.52 -5.90 -9.20
CA THR A 11 -20.19 -5.95 -9.82
C THR A 11 -19.21 -5.51 -8.75
N VAL A 12 -18.45 -6.45 -8.20
CA VAL A 12 -17.37 -6.15 -7.25
C VAL A 12 -16.19 -5.59 -8.05
N GLU A 13 -15.82 -4.33 -7.81
CA GLU A 13 -14.61 -3.75 -8.41
C GLU A 13 -13.36 -4.49 -7.90
N LEU A 14 -12.42 -4.74 -8.79
CA LEU A 14 -11.13 -5.33 -8.44
C LEU A 14 -10.32 -4.39 -7.54
N PRO A 15 -9.42 -4.95 -6.70
CA PRO A 15 -8.50 -4.12 -5.91
C PRO A 15 -7.63 -3.30 -6.85
N LYS A 16 -7.30 -2.07 -6.45
CA LYS A 16 -6.42 -1.18 -7.23
C LYS A 16 -5.11 -0.98 -6.48
N ASP A 17 -4.01 -0.98 -7.22
CA ASP A 17 -2.66 -0.78 -6.68
C ASP A 17 -2.40 0.71 -6.35
N ALA A 18 -1.21 1.02 -5.86
CA ALA A 18 -0.80 2.38 -5.50
C ALA A 18 -0.83 3.39 -6.67
N GLU A 19 -0.78 2.91 -7.92
CA GLU A 19 -0.93 3.73 -9.13
C GLU A 19 -2.37 3.78 -9.64
N GLY A 20 -3.32 3.16 -8.91
CA GLY A 20 -4.73 3.07 -9.28
C GLY A 20 -5.04 2.03 -10.35
N ARG A 21 -4.09 1.14 -10.69
CA ARG A 21 -4.26 0.06 -11.68
C ARG A 21 -4.97 -1.11 -11.03
N GLU A 22 -5.91 -1.75 -11.73
CA GLU A 22 -6.55 -2.97 -11.22
C GLU A 22 -5.52 -4.09 -11.04
N ILE A 23 -5.55 -4.75 -9.88
CA ILE A 23 -4.74 -5.91 -9.54
C ILE A 23 -5.53 -7.16 -9.94
N PRO A 24 -5.08 -7.96 -10.92
CA PRO A 24 -5.70 -9.24 -11.24
C PRO A 24 -5.66 -10.20 -10.05
N LEU A 25 -6.74 -10.93 -9.79
CA LEU A 25 -6.82 -11.85 -8.63
C LEU A 25 -5.93 -13.10 -8.76
N ASP A 26 -5.35 -13.35 -9.93
CA ASP A 26 -4.34 -14.38 -10.16
C ASP A 26 -2.91 -13.89 -9.93
N THR A 27 -2.71 -12.61 -9.60
CA THR A 27 -1.42 -12.02 -9.24
C THR A 27 -0.75 -12.81 -8.12
N LYS A 28 0.50 -13.24 -8.35
CA LYS A 28 1.29 -14.02 -7.39
C LYS A 28 2.30 -13.19 -6.63
N VAL A 29 2.69 -12.05 -7.18
CA VAL A 29 3.76 -11.22 -6.66
C VAL A 29 3.30 -9.77 -6.73
N LEU A 30 3.52 -9.06 -5.63
CA LEU A 30 3.39 -7.61 -5.54
C LEU A 30 4.66 -7.06 -4.90
N TYR A 31 4.78 -5.74 -4.91
CA TYR A 31 5.89 -5.03 -4.29
C TYR A 31 5.36 -4.00 -3.30
N ASP A 32 6.01 -3.88 -2.14
CA ASP A 32 5.73 -2.79 -1.22
C ASP A 32 6.29 -1.45 -1.76
N LEU A 33 6.07 -0.37 -1.01
CA LEU A 33 6.55 0.98 -1.34
C LEU A 33 8.08 1.09 -1.46
N CYS A 34 8.82 0.20 -0.78
CA CYS A 34 10.27 0.11 -0.87
C CYS A 34 10.72 -0.71 -2.09
N GLY A 35 9.79 -1.32 -2.83
CA GLY A 35 10.06 -2.25 -3.92
C GLY A 35 10.53 -3.62 -3.46
N THR A 36 10.20 -4.00 -2.23
CA THR A 36 10.45 -5.33 -1.69
C THR A 36 9.35 -6.27 -2.12
N LYS A 37 9.75 -7.44 -2.60
CA LYS A 37 8.83 -8.44 -3.15
C LYS A 37 8.03 -9.11 -2.05
N VAL A 38 6.72 -9.25 -2.26
CA VAL A 38 5.85 -10.12 -1.45
C VAL A 38 5.14 -11.15 -2.31
N SER A 39 5.01 -12.37 -1.79
CA SER A 39 4.28 -13.46 -2.42
C SER A 39 2.84 -13.48 -1.93
N VAL A 40 1.90 -13.27 -2.84
CA VAL A 40 0.47 -13.21 -2.54
C VAL A 40 -0.06 -14.61 -2.24
N LYS A 41 -0.75 -14.74 -1.10
CA LYS A 41 -1.46 -15.95 -0.69
C LYS A 41 -2.92 -15.89 -1.10
N GLU A 42 -3.60 -14.81 -0.73
CA GLU A 42 -5.04 -14.66 -0.95
C GLU A 42 -5.47 -13.19 -0.96
N PHE A 43 -6.57 -12.93 -1.66
CA PHE A 43 -7.29 -11.65 -1.67
C PHE A 43 -8.56 -11.82 -0.86
N LEU A 44 -8.81 -10.90 0.09
CA LEU A 44 -10.02 -10.86 0.89
C LEU A 44 -10.82 -9.61 0.55
N PHE A 45 -12.08 -9.80 0.18
CA PHE A 45 -13.06 -8.73 0.05
C PHE A 45 -14.01 -8.77 1.25
N ARG A 46 -14.09 -7.68 2.01
CA ARG A 46 -14.92 -7.60 3.22
C ARG A 46 -15.89 -6.43 3.12
N THR A 47 -17.11 -6.66 3.57
CA THR A 47 -18.08 -5.59 3.82
C THR A 47 -18.14 -5.33 5.32
N LEU A 48 -17.68 -4.16 5.74
CA LEU A 48 -17.73 -3.71 7.12
C LEU A 48 -19.14 -3.19 7.41
N VAL A 49 -19.93 -3.98 8.15
CA VAL A 49 -21.36 -3.71 8.41
C VAL A 49 -21.57 -2.37 9.12
N GLU A 50 -20.70 -2.03 10.08
CA GLU A 50 -20.83 -0.82 10.89
C GLU A 50 -20.58 0.47 10.08
N SER A 51 -19.64 0.43 9.15
CA SER A 51 -19.29 1.59 8.32
C SER A 51 -19.96 1.58 6.94
N GLN A 52 -20.63 0.48 6.59
CA GLN A 52 -21.15 0.22 5.24
C GLN A 52 -20.08 0.36 4.14
N LYS A 53 -18.80 0.19 4.49
CA LYS A 53 -17.69 0.27 3.56
C LYS A 53 -17.28 -1.13 3.11
N THR A 54 -16.91 -1.26 1.86
CA THR A 54 -16.24 -2.45 1.34
C THR A 54 -14.74 -2.21 1.26
N GLU A 55 -13.95 -3.19 1.65
CA GLU A 55 -12.50 -3.12 1.59
C GLU A 55 -11.91 -4.39 0.97
N TRP A 56 -10.82 -4.19 0.25
CA TRP A 56 -9.94 -5.26 -0.17
C TRP A 56 -8.75 -5.34 0.77
N THR A 57 -8.26 -6.56 0.99
CA THR A 57 -7.05 -6.82 1.75
C THR A 57 -6.29 -7.96 1.08
N ILE A 58 -4.97 -7.89 1.11
CA ILE A 58 -4.09 -8.87 0.49
C ILE A 58 -3.28 -9.52 1.59
N GLU A 59 -3.42 -10.83 1.75
CA GLU A 59 -2.52 -11.60 2.63
C GLU A 59 -1.32 -12.04 1.79
N ALA A 60 -0.14 -11.59 2.18
CA ALA A 60 1.09 -11.89 1.47
C ALA A 60 2.26 -12.09 2.45
N GLN A 61 3.31 -12.76 1.99
CA GLN A 61 4.53 -12.94 2.77
C GLN A 61 5.71 -12.28 2.08
N TYR A 62 6.61 -11.68 2.86
CA TYR A 62 7.95 -11.39 2.37
C TYR A 62 8.69 -12.70 2.11
N GLU A 63 9.63 -12.67 1.18
CA GLU A 63 10.51 -13.81 0.92
C GLU A 63 11.31 -14.15 2.20
N GLY A 64 11.41 -15.44 2.54
CA GLY A 64 12.09 -15.89 3.76
C GLY A 64 11.27 -15.77 5.06
N ASN A 65 10.13 -15.07 5.07
CA ASN A 65 9.28 -14.99 6.26
C ASN A 65 8.44 -16.25 6.48
N MET A 66 8.23 -16.62 7.74
CA MET A 66 7.38 -17.76 8.15
C MET A 66 5.92 -17.37 8.41
N TYR A 67 5.55 -16.10 8.28
CA TYR A 67 4.21 -15.59 8.54
C TYR A 67 3.72 -14.65 7.43
N TYR A 68 2.40 -14.58 7.29
CA TYR A 68 1.73 -13.69 6.37
C TYR A 68 1.43 -12.35 7.04
N ASN A 69 1.46 -11.30 6.24
CA ASN A 69 1.08 -9.94 6.61
C ASN A 69 -0.13 -9.52 5.78
N SER A 70 -0.94 -8.65 6.38
CA SER A 70 -2.12 -8.07 5.78
C SER A 70 -1.78 -6.73 5.15
N PHE A 71 -2.01 -6.58 3.85
CA PHE A 71 -1.71 -5.36 3.10
C PHE A 71 -2.97 -4.75 2.51
N LYS A 72 -2.99 -3.42 2.45
CA LYS A 72 -3.97 -2.68 1.66
C LYS A 72 -3.51 -2.62 0.21
N PRO A 73 -4.37 -2.92 -0.79
CA PRO A 73 -4.01 -2.86 -2.19
C PRO A 73 -3.40 -1.52 -2.62
N GLU A 74 -3.94 -0.41 -2.12
CA GLU A 74 -3.46 0.94 -2.45
C GLU A 74 -2.03 1.23 -1.96
N ASN A 75 -1.43 0.34 -1.16
CA ASN A 75 -0.05 0.44 -0.70
C ASN A 75 0.90 -0.54 -1.42
N MET A 76 0.39 -1.26 -2.43
CA MET A 76 1.13 -2.27 -3.18
C MET A 76 1.33 -1.84 -4.63
N HIS A 77 2.38 -2.34 -5.27
CA HIS A 77 2.68 -2.09 -6.68
C HIS A 77 2.70 -3.40 -7.48
N LEU A 78 2.09 -3.39 -8.67
CA LEU A 78 2.16 -4.52 -9.62
C LEU A 78 3.55 -4.72 -10.21
N THR A 79 4.24 -3.62 -10.50
CA THR A 79 5.62 -3.60 -10.97
C THR A 79 6.52 -3.19 -9.83
N GLN A 80 7.75 -3.72 -9.78
CA GLN A 80 8.74 -3.24 -8.83
C GLN A 80 8.90 -1.72 -9.06
N PRO A 81 8.59 -0.87 -8.06
CA PRO A 81 8.81 0.56 -8.19
C PRO A 81 10.30 0.82 -8.42
N ASP A 82 10.59 1.97 -9.04
CA ASP A 82 11.97 2.39 -9.33
C ASP A 82 12.85 2.15 -8.10
N THR A 83 13.96 1.43 -8.33
CA THR A 83 14.84 0.94 -7.28
C THR A 83 15.26 2.11 -6.40
N ASP A 84 15.11 1.94 -5.09
CA ASP A 84 15.47 2.99 -4.15
C ASP A 84 16.95 3.35 -4.31
N SER A 85 17.28 4.63 -4.14
CA SER A 85 18.65 5.13 -4.24
C SER A 85 18.92 6.13 -3.12
N TRP A 86 20.21 6.35 -2.80
CA TRP A 86 20.58 7.36 -1.82
C TRP A 86 20.08 8.75 -2.24
N GLU A 87 20.18 9.09 -3.53
CA GLU A 87 19.69 10.36 -4.07
C GLU A 87 18.17 10.50 -3.93
N LYS A 88 17.42 9.42 -4.09
CA LYS A 88 15.96 9.42 -3.88
C LYS A 88 15.63 9.64 -2.40
N LEU A 89 16.31 8.94 -1.50
CA LEU A 89 16.12 9.10 -0.05
C LEU A 89 16.48 10.52 0.41
N GLU A 90 17.60 11.06 -0.06
CA GLU A 90 18.01 12.43 0.21
C GLU A 90 16.96 13.44 -0.27
N LYS A 91 16.44 13.28 -1.50
CA LYS A 91 15.38 14.15 -2.03
C LYS A 91 14.09 14.10 -1.19
N ASP A 92 13.68 12.93 -0.74
CA ASP A 92 12.49 12.77 0.09
C ASP A 92 12.68 13.41 1.48
N LEU A 93 13.91 13.32 2.04
CA LEU A 93 14.28 13.99 3.29
C LEU A 93 14.39 15.51 3.14
N ASP A 94 14.97 15.99 2.05
CA ASP A 94 15.03 17.43 1.72
C ASP A 94 13.64 18.02 1.55
N SER A 95 12.70 17.26 0.99
CA SER A 95 11.29 17.68 0.90
C SER A 95 10.70 18.00 2.28
N CYS A 96 11.15 17.32 3.34
CA CYS A 96 10.75 17.62 4.72
C CYS A 96 11.34 18.93 5.25
N SER A 97 12.55 19.30 4.82
CA SER A 97 13.28 20.46 5.34
C SER A 97 12.83 21.77 4.68
N VAL A 98 12.39 21.72 3.43
CA VAL A 98 11.93 22.89 2.66
C VAL A 98 10.42 23.13 2.73
N SER A 99 9.63 22.10 3.05
CA SER A 99 8.17 22.19 3.06
C SER A 99 7.63 22.89 4.30
N THR A 100 6.55 23.66 4.14
CA THR A 100 5.77 24.20 5.26
C THR A 100 4.73 23.21 5.79
N GLN A 101 4.64 22.03 5.19
CA GLN A 101 3.70 20.98 5.62
C GLN A 101 4.24 20.21 6.81
N TYR A 102 3.36 19.43 7.45
CA TYR A 102 3.77 18.45 8.45
C TYR A 102 4.78 17.46 7.85
N SER A 103 5.94 17.28 8.49
CA SER A 103 7.10 16.60 7.89
C SER A 103 6.81 15.20 7.32
N PRO A 104 6.03 14.33 7.98
CA PRO A 104 5.61 13.06 7.37
C PRO A 104 4.81 13.23 6.07
N CYS A 105 3.93 14.22 5.98
CA CYS A 105 3.18 14.49 4.76
C CYS A 105 4.11 14.96 3.62
N ALA A 106 5.08 15.81 3.95
CA ALA A 106 6.10 16.24 3.00
C ALA A 106 6.98 15.07 2.52
N TYR A 107 7.37 14.17 3.43
CA TYR A 107 8.16 12.98 3.14
C TYR A 107 7.46 12.03 2.16
N PHE A 108 6.21 11.65 2.46
CA PHE A 108 5.46 10.71 1.63
C PHE A 108 4.94 11.32 0.32
N SER A 109 5.15 12.62 0.09
CA SER A 109 4.85 13.33 -1.15
C SER A 109 3.43 13.03 -1.68
N ASP A 110 2.45 12.93 -0.78
CA ASP A 110 1.09 12.62 -1.17
C ASP A 110 0.43 13.86 -1.77
N SER A 111 0.54 13.96 -3.10
CA SER A 111 -0.08 14.99 -3.92
C SER A 111 -1.61 15.03 -3.85
N THR A 112 -2.25 14.06 -3.17
CA THR A 112 -3.71 14.00 -3.05
C THR A 112 -4.26 14.79 -1.86
N GLY A 113 -3.41 15.16 -0.88
CA GLY A 113 -3.81 15.92 0.31
C GLY A 113 -4.78 15.21 1.25
N SER A 114 -5.03 13.91 1.06
CA SER A 114 -5.94 13.12 1.88
C SER A 114 -5.19 12.04 2.64
N CYS A 115 -5.22 12.12 3.98
CA CYS A 115 -4.65 11.08 4.85
C CYS A 115 -5.26 9.69 4.61
N GLU A 116 -6.44 9.59 3.97
CA GLU A 116 -7.10 8.31 3.68
C GLU A 116 -6.28 7.43 2.74
N LYS A 117 -5.49 8.03 1.84
CA LYS A 117 -4.65 7.33 0.86
C LYS A 117 -3.17 7.42 1.19
N CYS A 118 -2.84 7.98 2.35
CA CYS A 118 -1.45 8.18 2.75
C CYS A 118 -0.78 6.81 3.01
N PRO A 119 0.43 6.59 2.47
CA PRO A 119 1.23 5.40 2.76
C PRO A 119 1.49 5.21 4.25
N ALA A 120 1.64 6.32 5.00
CA ALA A 120 1.55 6.31 6.44
C ALA A 120 0.07 6.20 6.82
N ASN A 121 -0.36 4.96 7.10
CA ASN A 121 -1.69 4.61 7.59
C ASN A 121 -2.29 5.72 8.50
N PRO A 122 -3.47 6.28 8.19
CA PRO A 122 -4.07 7.39 8.94
C PRO A 122 -4.41 7.05 10.39
N ASN A 123 -4.48 5.77 10.74
CA ASN A 123 -4.76 5.29 12.09
C ASN A 123 -3.49 5.08 12.93
N GLU A 124 -2.31 5.31 12.37
CA GLU A 124 -1.02 5.19 13.06
C GLU A 124 -0.30 6.54 13.13
N GLU A 125 0.60 6.68 14.10
CA GLU A 125 1.42 7.89 14.22
C GLU A 125 2.31 8.06 12.98
N CYS A 126 1.98 9.05 12.14
CA CYS A 126 2.65 9.24 10.84
C CYS A 126 4.16 9.42 10.97
N LEU A 127 4.62 10.03 12.06
CA LEU A 127 6.05 10.20 12.35
C LEU A 127 6.73 8.85 12.59
N VAL A 128 6.09 7.92 13.31
CA VAL A 128 6.61 6.56 13.53
C VAL A 128 6.69 5.81 12.20
N GLN A 129 5.68 5.95 11.34
CA GLN A 129 5.69 5.32 10.02
C GLN A 129 6.79 5.88 9.11
N MET A 130 6.97 7.20 9.09
CA MET A 130 8.08 7.84 8.38
C MET A 130 9.43 7.30 8.84
N VAL A 131 9.68 7.22 10.16
CA VAL A 131 10.96 6.71 10.70
C VAL A 131 11.17 5.24 10.34
N LYS A 132 10.13 4.40 10.44
CA LYS A 132 10.20 3.00 10.01
C LYS A 132 10.54 2.89 8.52
N HIS A 133 9.86 3.67 7.68
CA HIS A 133 10.09 3.67 6.24
C HIS A 133 11.52 4.10 5.88
N ILE A 134 12.03 5.18 6.50
CA ILE A 134 13.43 5.61 6.33
C ILE A 134 14.40 4.51 6.74
N THR A 135 14.15 3.85 7.89
CA THR A 135 15.01 2.79 8.40
C THR A 135 15.08 1.60 7.44
N LEU A 136 13.93 1.15 6.92
CA LEU A 136 13.85 0.07 5.94
C LEU A 136 14.61 0.41 4.65
N ARG A 137 14.44 1.64 4.14
CA ARG A 137 15.17 2.13 2.97
C ARG A 137 16.68 2.12 3.19
N ILE A 138 17.15 2.57 4.37
CA ILE A 138 18.58 2.55 4.72
C ILE A 138 19.13 1.12 4.76
N HIS A 139 18.42 0.17 5.37
CA HIS A 139 18.85 -1.24 5.37
C HIS A 139 18.97 -1.78 3.94
N LYS A 140 17.96 -1.54 3.10
CA LYS A 140 17.98 -1.95 1.70
C LYS A 140 19.13 -1.31 0.91
N LEU A 141 19.37 -0.01 1.09
CA LEU A 141 20.47 0.72 0.44
C LEU A 141 21.85 0.26 0.90
N ARG A 142 21.95 -0.34 2.09
CA ARG A 142 23.16 -1.02 2.59
C ARG A 142 23.32 -2.45 2.03
N GLY A 143 22.33 -2.96 1.29
CA GLY A 143 22.30 -4.34 0.81
C GLY A 143 21.93 -5.34 1.91
N GLU A 144 21.22 -4.91 2.94
CA GLU A 144 20.70 -5.77 4.01
C GLU A 144 19.26 -6.19 3.65
N ASP A 145 18.99 -7.49 3.76
CA ASP A 145 17.66 -8.11 3.53
C ASP A 145 16.78 -8.03 4.79
#